data_AF-A0A8S2SV24-F1
#
_entry.id   AF-A0A8S2SV24-F1
#
_cell.length_a   1.000
_cell.length_b   1.000
_cell.length_c   1.000
_cell.angle_alpha   90.00
_cell.angle_beta   90.00
_cell.angle_gamma   90.00
#
_symmetry.space_group_name_H-M   'P 1'
#
loop_
_entity.id
_entity.type
_entity.pdbx_description
1 polymer ?
#
loop_
_entity_poly.entity_id
_entity_poly.type
_entity_poly.pdbx_seq_one_letter_code
_entity_poly.pdbx_strand_id
1 'polypeptide(L)'
;MLFGTVTCFKTGTCWFGQPASLGVWESNHYLITTCALYRLAITHLQDVYDHNYLAADFQAINGSCRDVHMIITTELAKFNISSRFFRLAREEIALANIMVDLIYDPASYTHFDNEEFENGSKFVMMQLRAAQSSLARREWQYARMAIGFMLHSMQDFYSHSNWIELGMREPNRDLAMGRRLGSTANK
;
A
#
# COMPACT_ATOMS: atom_id res chain seq x y z
N MET A 1 4.02 0.33 -26.56
CA MET A 1 4.71 0.47 -25.27
C MET A 1 3.77 1.20 -24.32
N LEU A 2 2.99 0.45 -23.54
CA LEU A 2 2.11 1.01 -22.51
C LEU A 2 2.95 1.16 -21.24
N PHE A 3 3.42 2.38 -21.00
CA PHE A 3 4.11 2.73 -19.76
C PHE A 3 3.07 2.80 -18.63
N GLY A 4 3.30 2.04 -17.54
CA GLY A 4 2.51 2.14 -16.32
C GLY A 4 2.50 3.59 -15.83
N THR A 5 1.30 4.12 -15.55
CA THR A 5 1.13 5.51 -15.14
C THR A 5 1.48 5.64 -13.66
N VAL A 6 2.60 6.30 -13.37
CA VAL A 6 2.92 6.76 -12.03
C VAL A 6 2.04 7.97 -11.72
N THR A 7 1.08 7.83 -10.81
CA THR A 7 0.27 8.97 -10.35
C THR A 7 0.74 9.40 -8.97
N CYS A 8 1.51 10.48 -8.90
CA CYS A 8 1.88 11.10 -7.63
C CYS A 8 0.80 12.09 -7.18
N PHE A 9 0.22 11.86 -6.01
CA PHE A 9 -0.64 12.82 -5.31
C PHE A 9 0.21 13.92 -4.68
N LYS A 10 -0.38 15.10 -4.49
CA LYS A 10 0.31 16.27 -3.89
C LYS A 10 0.78 16.03 -2.46
N THR A 11 0.20 15.04 -1.78
CA THR A 11 0.63 14.52 -0.47
C THR A 11 1.96 13.76 -0.51
N GLY A 12 2.59 13.62 -1.68
CA GLY A 12 3.84 12.90 -1.87
C GLY A 12 3.67 11.40 -2.11
N THR A 13 2.48 10.83 -1.94
CA THR A 13 2.21 9.42 -2.24
C THR A 13 2.13 9.20 -3.75
N CYS A 14 3.02 8.38 -4.29
CA CYS A 14 3.00 7.95 -5.69
C CYS A 14 2.37 6.56 -5.82
N TRP A 15 1.35 6.47 -6.67
CA TRP A 15 0.67 5.24 -7.06
C TRP A 15 1.31 4.66 -8.31
N PHE A 16 1.47 3.35 -8.30
CA PHE A 16 2.07 2.58 -9.39
C PHE A 16 1.06 1.53 -9.83
N GLY A 17 0.32 1.80 -10.91
CA GLY A 17 -0.50 0.78 -11.59
C GLY A 17 0.25 0.29 -12.83
N GLN A 18 0.48 -1.03 -12.93
CA GLN A 18 0.82 -1.64 -14.22
C GLN A 18 -0.43 -2.30 -14.82
N PRO A 19 -0.62 -2.26 -16.15
CA PRO A 19 -1.72 -2.97 -16.79
C PRO A 19 -1.61 -4.47 -16.57
N ALA A 20 -2.74 -5.11 -16.26
CA ALA A 20 -2.89 -6.54 -16.09
C ALA A 20 -2.68 -7.29 -17.41
N SER A 21 -1.44 -7.49 -17.82
CA SER A 21 -1.11 -8.44 -18.89
C SER A 21 0.29 -9.01 -18.68
N LEU A 22 0.36 -10.34 -18.61
CA LEU A 22 1.54 -11.21 -18.57
C LEU A 22 1.98 -11.69 -17.17
N GLY A 23 1.17 -12.56 -16.55
CA GLY A 23 1.59 -13.91 -16.17
C GLY A 23 2.88 -14.12 -15.35
N VAL A 24 3.28 -13.18 -14.49
CA VAL A 24 4.31 -13.39 -13.46
C VAL A 24 3.76 -12.86 -12.12
N TRP A 25 3.19 -13.77 -11.35
CA TRP A 25 2.18 -13.54 -10.30
C TRP A 25 2.64 -12.91 -8.96
N GLU A 26 3.82 -12.28 -8.85
CA GLU A 26 4.32 -11.90 -7.51
C GLU A 26 5.03 -10.53 -7.42
N SER A 27 5.17 -9.78 -8.53
CA SER A 27 6.20 -8.73 -8.64
C SER A 27 5.76 -7.26 -8.59
N ASN A 28 4.48 -6.90 -8.38
CA ASN A 28 4.09 -5.48 -8.24
C ASN A 28 3.61 -5.11 -6.84
N HIS A 29 2.53 -5.71 -6.34
CA HIS A 29 1.95 -5.36 -5.04
C HIS A 29 2.94 -5.52 -3.88
N TYR A 30 3.74 -6.58 -3.88
CA TYR A 30 4.82 -6.77 -2.89
C TYR A 30 5.87 -5.65 -2.94
N LEU A 31 6.37 -5.32 -4.14
CA LEU A 31 7.43 -4.32 -4.32
C LEU A 31 6.93 -2.91 -4.02
N ILE A 32 5.74 -2.55 -4.51
CA ILE A 32 5.08 -1.26 -4.26
C ILE A 32 4.83 -1.09 -2.77
N THR A 33 4.27 -2.10 -2.11
CA THR A 33 4.02 -2.09 -0.66
C THR A 33 5.32 -1.97 0.12
N THR A 34 6.33 -2.78 -0.22
CA THR A 34 7.66 -2.72 0.40
C THR A 34 8.27 -1.33 0.28
N CYS A 35 8.19 -0.73 -0.91
CA CYS A 35 8.78 0.57 -1.19
C CYS A 35 8.04 1.70 -0.45
N ALA A 36 6.71 1.67 -0.43
CA ALA A 36 5.90 2.61 0.34
C ALA A 36 6.18 2.53 1.85
N LEU A 37 6.37 1.33 2.40
CA LEU A 37 6.70 1.13 3.81
C LEU A 37 8.08 1.68 4.17
N TYR A 38 9.08 1.52 3.29
CA TYR A 38 10.37 2.19 3.49
C TYR A 38 10.23 3.71 3.50
N ARG A 39 9.47 4.27 2.56
CA ARG A 39 9.22 5.71 2.49
C ARG A 39 8.55 6.23 3.77
N LEU A 40 7.51 5.54 4.23
CA LEU A 40 6.78 5.88 5.44
C LEU A 40 7.71 5.87 6.67
N ALA A 41 8.55 4.85 6.77
CA ALA A 41 9.52 4.75 7.87
C ALA A 41 10.55 5.89 7.82
N ILE A 42 11.06 6.23 6.64
CA ILE A 42 11.96 7.38 6.46
C ILE A 42 11.27 8.67 6.89
N THR A 43 10.08 8.96 6.36
CA THR A 43 9.33 10.18 6.72
C THR A 43 9.09 10.26 8.22
N HIS A 44 8.71 9.16 8.86
CA HIS A 44 8.50 9.15 10.30
C HIS A 44 9.79 9.40 11.09
N LEU A 45 10.92 8.81 10.69
CA LEU A 45 12.21 9.10 11.32
C LEU A 45 12.62 10.57 11.14
N GLN A 46 12.32 11.18 9.99
CA GLN A 46 12.60 12.60 9.77
C GLN A 46 11.75 13.49 10.68
N ASP A 47 10.45 13.20 10.79
CA ASP A 47 9.52 13.98 11.63
C ASP A 47 9.87 13.90 13.11
N VAL A 48 10.31 12.74 13.59
CA VAL A 48 10.63 12.52 15.01
C VAL A 48 12.00 13.09 15.39
N TYR A 49 12.96 13.09 14.45
CA TYR A 49 14.36 13.38 14.76
C TYR A 49 14.96 14.59 14.01
N ASP A 50 14.13 15.40 13.33
CA ASP A 50 14.50 16.66 12.66
C ASP A 50 15.71 16.53 11.71
N HIS A 51 15.69 15.49 10.88
CA HIS A 51 16.77 15.17 9.94
C HIS A 51 16.32 15.30 8.48
N ASN A 52 16.64 16.45 7.87
CA ASN A 52 16.25 16.80 6.50
C ASN A 52 16.95 15.97 5.39
N TYR A 53 17.98 15.18 5.70
CA TYR A 53 18.80 14.52 4.69
C TYR A 53 18.22 13.19 4.15
N LEU A 54 17.32 12.54 4.88
CA LEU A 54 16.94 11.14 4.60
C LEU A 54 15.94 10.96 3.44
N ALA A 55 15.12 11.96 3.16
CA ALA A 55 14.16 11.92 2.05
C ALA A 55 14.81 12.21 0.68
N ALA A 56 15.92 12.94 0.64
CA ALA A 56 16.53 13.39 -0.61
C ALA A 56 17.13 12.24 -1.44
N ASP A 57 17.59 11.18 -0.77
CA ASP A 57 18.22 10.01 -1.40
C ASP A 57 17.23 8.90 -1.74
N PHE A 58 15.95 9.03 -1.38
CA PHE A 58 14.95 8.02 -1.66
C PHE A 58 14.46 8.10 -3.12
N GLN A 59 14.84 7.13 -3.94
CA GLN A 59 14.37 7.01 -5.32
C GLN A 59 13.47 5.77 -5.50
N ALA A 60 12.19 6.01 -5.76
CA ALA A 60 11.26 4.98 -6.21
C ALA A 60 11.16 5.01 -7.74
N ILE A 61 11.56 3.92 -8.40
CA ILE A 61 11.48 3.77 -9.86
C ILE A 61 10.52 2.61 -10.15
N ASN A 62 9.44 2.87 -10.87
CA ASN A 62 8.43 1.87 -11.25
C ASN A 62 7.91 1.03 -10.07
N GLY A 63 7.63 1.66 -8.93
CA GLY A 63 7.11 0.97 -7.74
C GLY A 63 8.16 0.20 -6.93
N SER A 64 9.40 0.15 -7.40
CA SER A 64 10.51 -0.48 -6.69
C SER A 64 11.45 0.57 -6.11
N CYS A 65 11.89 0.31 -4.88
CA CYS A 65 12.89 1.09 -4.18
C CYS A 65 14.27 0.49 -4.46
N ARG A 66 15.18 1.26 -5.08
CA ARG A 66 16.58 0.84 -5.23
C ARG A 66 17.41 1.35 -4.06
N ASP A 67 18.32 0.52 -3.56
CA ASP A 67 19.36 0.90 -2.60
C ASP A 67 18.87 1.44 -1.23
N VAL A 68 17.56 1.39 -0.95
CA VAL A 68 16.95 1.93 0.27
C VAL A 68 17.24 1.09 1.52
N HIS A 69 17.45 -0.23 1.36
CA HIS A 69 17.65 -1.11 2.50
C HIS A 69 18.88 -0.70 3.33
N MET A 70 20.00 -0.42 2.66
CA MET A 70 21.25 -0.05 3.33
C MET A 70 21.13 1.30 4.05
N ILE A 71 20.53 2.29 3.36
CA ILE A 71 20.28 3.63 3.91
C ILE A 71 19.43 3.50 5.17
N ILE A 72 18.28 2.85 5.09
CA ILE A 72 17.36 2.80 6.23
C ILE A 72 17.93 2.01 7.40
N THR A 73 18.66 0.92 7.18
CA THR A 73 19.26 0.17 8.29
C THR A 73 20.32 0.98 9.03
N THR A 74 21.06 1.82 8.31
CA THR A 74 22.06 2.72 8.90
C THR A 74 21.37 3.77 9.77
N GLU A 75 20.26 4.34 9.30
CA GLU A 75 19.50 5.34 10.06
C GLU A 75 18.79 4.74 11.26
N LEU A 76 18.14 3.59 11.12
CA LEU A 76 17.50 2.88 12.23
C LEU A 76 18.50 2.58 13.35
N ALA A 77 19.75 2.24 13.00
CA ALA A 77 20.80 1.98 13.97
C ALA A 77 21.17 3.22 14.81
N LYS A 78 21.15 4.43 14.23
CA LYS A 78 21.39 5.70 14.97
C LYS A 78 20.39 5.92 16.09
N PHE A 79 19.18 5.36 15.95
CA PHE A 79 18.08 5.47 16.92
C PHE A 79 17.87 4.21 17.76
N ASN A 80 18.83 3.27 17.76
CA ASN A 80 18.72 1.98 18.45
C ASN A 80 17.47 1.15 18.04
N ILE A 81 16.98 1.32 16.82
CA ILE A 81 15.84 0.54 16.30
C ILE A 81 16.37 -0.74 15.67
N SER A 82 15.78 -1.88 16.05
CA SER A 82 16.16 -3.19 15.52
C SER A 82 15.84 -3.30 14.02
N SER A 83 16.88 -3.36 13.19
CA SER A 83 16.76 -3.60 11.74
C SER A 83 16.04 -4.92 11.42
N ARG A 84 16.27 -5.95 12.25
CA ARG A 84 15.58 -7.25 12.15
C ARG A 84 14.09 -7.09 12.39
N PHE A 85 13.68 -6.40 13.45
CA PHE A 85 12.27 -6.20 13.76
C PHE A 85 11.57 -5.38 12.68
N PHE A 86 12.22 -4.31 12.21
CA PHE A 86 11.72 -3.50 11.10
C PHE A 86 11.50 -4.33 9.83
N ARG A 87 12.50 -5.14 9.45
CA ARG A 87 12.41 -6.03 8.29
C ARG A 87 11.23 -7.01 8.42
N LEU A 88 11.08 -7.66 9.57
CA LEU A 88 9.99 -8.61 9.80
C LEU A 88 8.63 -7.93 9.74
N ALA A 89 8.47 -6.78 10.39
CA ALA A 89 7.21 -6.03 10.36
C ALA A 89 6.83 -5.63 8.92
N ARG A 90 7.80 -5.18 8.12
CA ARG A 90 7.57 -4.85 6.71
C ARG A 90 7.20 -6.08 5.88
N GLU A 91 7.93 -7.19 6.05
CA GLU A 91 7.66 -8.45 5.34
C GLU A 91 6.28 -8.98 5.67
N GLU A 92 5.85 -8.95 6.93
CA GLU A 92 4.51 -9.39 7.32
C GLU A 92 3.40 -8.59 6.61
N ILE A 93 3.55 -7.27 6.47
CA ILE A 93 2.57 -6.44 5.75
C ILE A 93 2.61 -6.75 4.24
N ALA A 94 3.80 -6.80 3.64
CA ALA A 94 3.94 -7.01 2.20
C ALA A 94 3.52 -8.43 1.76
N LEU A 95 3.77 -9.44 2.59
CA LEU A 95 3.29 -10.80 2.35
C LEU A 95 1.77 -10.91 2.54
N ALA A 96 1.21 -10.30 3.58
CA ALA A 96 -0.24 -10.26 3.75
C ALA A 96 -0.94 -9.55 2.59
N ASN A 97 -0.32 -8.51 2.03
CA ASN A 97 -0.81 -7.82 0.85
C ASN A 97 -0.98 -8.78 -0.34
N ILE A 98 0.09 -9.42 -0.82
CA ILE A 98 0.00 -10.37 -1.93
C ILE A 98 -0.79 -11.64 -1.62
N MET A 99 -0.97 -11.97 -0.34
CA MET A 99 -1.74 -13.14 0.05
C MET A 99 -3.22 -13.01 -0.35
N VAL A 100 -3.74 -11.79 -0.55
CA VAL A 100 -5.13 -11.59 -1.02
C VAL A 100 -5.35 -12.25 -2.38
N ASP A 101 -4.41 -12.10 -3.32
CA ASP A 101 -4.49 -12.77 -4.64
C ASP A 101 -4.47 -14.31 -4.53
N LEU A 102 -4.00 -14.86 -3.41
CA LEU A 102 -3.92 -16.32 -3.22
C LEU A 102 -5.15 -16.88 -2.50
N ILE A 103 -5.66 -16.15 -1.50
CA ILE A 103 -6.71 -16.67 -0.61
C ILE A 103 -8.10 -16.10 -0.91
N TYR A 104 -8.16 -14.97 -1.63
CA TYR A 104 -9.40 -14.27 -1.99
C TYR A 104 -9.58 -14.09 -3.50
N ASP A 105 -8.77 -14.74 -4.35
CA ASP A 105 -8.87 -14.69 -5.82
C ASP A 105 -10.32 -14.73 -6.38
N PRO A 106 -11.23 -15.61 -5.92
CA PRO A 106 -12.60 -15.63 -6.44
C PRO A 106 -13.50 -14.49 -5.92
N ALA A 107 -13.06 -13.69 -4.96
CA ALA A 107 -13.86 -12.67 -4.30
C ALA A 107 -13.68 -11.30 -4.98
N SER A 108 -14.49 -11.00 -6.00
CA SER A 108 -14.37 -9.75 -6.78
C SER A 108 -14.32 -8.46 -5.94
N TYR A 109 -14.95 -8.43 -4.75
CA TYR A 109 -14.89 -7.26 -3.86
C TYR A 109 -13.49 -6.98 -3.29
N THR A 110 -12.59 -7.98 -3.17
CA THR A 110 -11.20 -7.73 -2.72
C THR A 110 -10.33 -7.10 -3.80
N HIS A 111 -10.75 -7.22 -5.06
CA HIS A 111 -10.07 -6.72 -6.25
C HIS A 111 -10.79 -5.53 -6.91
N PHE A 112 -11.94 -5.12 -6.34
CA PHE A 112 -12.83 -4.12 -6.93
C PHE A 112 -13.35 -4.48 -8.34
N ASP A 113 -13.35 -5.76 -8.69
CA ASP A 113 -13.84 -6.25 -9.98
C ASP A 113 -15.37 -6.35 -10.01
N ASN A 114 -15.94 -6.54 -11.21
CA ASN A 114 -17.38 -6.73 -11.41
C ASN A 114 -18.28 -5.67 -10.75
N GLU A 115 -17.82 -4.40 -10.68
CA GLU A 115 -18.55 -3.28 -10.07
C GLU A 115 -18.84 -3.45 -8.57
N GLU A 116 -18.11 -4.32 -7.87
CA GLU A 116 -18.25 -4.61 -6.42
C GLU A 116 -17.68 -3.47 -5.53
N PHE A 117 -17.85 -2.20 -5.92
CA PHE A 117 -17.24 -1.04 -5.24
C PHE A 117 -17.71 -0.85 -3.80
N GLU A 118 -19.00 -1.02 -3.53
CA GLU A 118 -19.52 -0.86 -2.18
C GLU A 118 -19.01 -1.96 -1.25
N ASN A 119 -18.98 -3.21 -1.73
CA ASN A 119 -18.49 -4.34 -0.96
C ASN A 119 -16.97 -4.28 -0.78
N GLY A 120 -16.21 -3.84 -1.79
CA GLY A 120 -14.79 -3.54 -1.64
C GLY A 120 -14.54 -2.44 -0.62
N SER A 121 -15.36 -1.38 -0.62
CA SER A 121 -15.29 -0.34 0.42
C SER A 121 -15.57 -0.88 1.83
N LYS A 122 -16.55 -1.80 1.96
CA LYS A 122 -16.86 -2.46 3.24
C LYS A 122 -15.69 -3.33 3.70
N PHE A 123 -15.04 -4.04 2.78
CA PHE A 123 -13.86 -4.83 3.09
C PHE A 123 -12.70 -3.96 3.59
N VAL A 124 -12.38 -2.87 2.89
CA VAL A 124 -11.36 -1.90 3.33
C VAL A 124 -11.67 -1.37 4.73
N MET A 125 -12.91 -0.96 4.98
CA MET A 125 -13.36 -0.50 6.30
C MET A 125 -13.22 -1.59 7.39
N MET A 126 -13.59 -2.83 7.06
CA MET A 126 -13.49 -3.97 7.98
C MET A 126 -12.03 -4.21 8.39
N GLN A 127 -11.11 -4.22 7.42
CA GLN A 127 -9.69 -4.43 7.70
C GLN A 127 -9.06 -3.28 8.48
N LEU A 128 -9.48 -2.03 8.23
CA LEU A 128 -9.06 -0.89 9.04
C LEU A 128 -9.49 -1.07 10.52
N ARG A 129 -10.73 -1.47 10.76
CA ARG A 129 -11.23 -1.73 12.13
C ARG A 129 -10.51 -2.91 12.78
N ALA A 130 -10.22 -3.97 12.02
CA ALA A 130 -9.47 -5.12 12.50
C ALA A 130 -8.03 -4.73 12.90
N ALA A 131 -7.36 -3.89 12.11
CA ALA A 131 -6.05 -3.35 12.43
C ALA A 131 -6.09 -2.53 13.72
N GLN A 132 -7.03 -1.58 13.85
CA GLN A 132 -7.19 -0.75 15.05
C GLN A 132 -7.46 -1.58 16.30
N SER A 133 -8.36 -2.56 16.23
CA SER A 133 -8.68 -3.47 17.33
C SER A 133 -7.47 -4.33 17.73
N SER A 134 -6.73 -4.85 16.76
CA SER A 134 -5.53 -5.64 17.02
C SER A 134 -4.42 -4.80 17.66
N LEU A 135 -4.22 -3.56 17.21
CA LEU A 135 -3.30 -2.61 17.84
C LEU A 135 -3.69 -2.32 19.30
N ALA A 136 -4.97 -2.08 19.59
CA ALA A 136 -5.46 -1.85 20.95
C ALA A 136 -5.19 -3.05 21.88
N ARG A 137 -5.24 -4.28 21.33
CA ARG A 137 -4.96 -5.53 22.04
C ARG A 137 -3.48 -5.93 22.01
N ARG A 138 -2.59 -5.10 21.44
CA ARG A 138 -1.14 -5.37 21.27
C ARG A 138 -0.84 -6.62 20.43
N GLU A 139 -1.75 -6.95 19.52
CA GLU A 139 -1.64 -8.05 18.58
C GLU A 139 -0.98 -7.58 17.27
N TRP A 140 0.34 -7.31 17.35
CA TRP A 140 1.06 -6.61 16.28
C TRP A 140 1.05 -7.35 14.93
N GLN A 141 1.17 -8.68 14.96
CA GLN A 141 1.15 -9.49 13.73
C GLN A 141 -0.22 -9.46 13.06
N TYR A 142 -1.31 -9.59 13.83
CA TYR A 142 -2.67 -9.49 13.29
C TYR A 142 -2.98 -8.09 12.75
N ALA A 143 -2.50 -7.05 13.42
CA ALA A 143 -2.60 -5.67 12.92
C ALA A 143 -1.90 -5.51 11.56
N ARG A 144 -0.67 -6.04 11.43
CA ARG A 144 0.09 -5.98 10.17
C ARG A 144 -0.56 -6.78 9.05
N MET A 145 -1.12 -7.94 9.36
CA MET A 145 -1.88 -8.75 8.41
C MET A 145 -3.11 -8.01 7.89
N ALA A 146 -3.93 -7.43 8.78
CA ALA A 146 -5.09 -6.64 8.40
C ALA A 146 -4.72 -5.42 7.54
N ILE A 147 -3.61 -4.73 7.87
CA ILE A 147 -3.08 -3.64 7.06
C ILE A 147 -2.69 -4.13 5.65
N GLY A 148 -2.01 -5.27 5.53
CA GLY A 148 -1.64 -5.85 4.24
C GLY A 148 -2.86 -6.12 3.35
N PHE A 149 -3.89 -6.77 3.90
CA PHE A 149 -5.15 -7.03 3.20
C PHE A 149 -5.86 -5.75 2.76
N MET A 150 -5.92 -4.75 3.63
CA MET A 150 -6.49 -3.44 3.31
C MET A 150 -5.74 -2.78 2.15
N LEU A 151 -4.40 -2.77 2.21
CA LEU A 151 -3.55 -2.15 1.20
C LEU A 151 -3.70 -2.82 -0.17
N HIS A 152 -4.01 -4.12 -0.21
CA HIS A 152 -4.21 -4.85 -1.46
C HIS A 152 -5.44 -4.31 -2.18
N SER A 153 -6.59 -4.35 -1.52
CA SER A 153 -7.84 -3.87 -2.10
C SER A 153 -7.76 -2.39 -2.45
N MET A 154 -7.08 -1.56 -1.65
CA MET A 154 -6.85 -0.17 -2.02
C MET A 154 -6.01 -0.03 -3.30
N GLN A 155 -5.00 -0.88 -3.52
CA GLN A 155 -4.20 -0.91 -4.75
C GLN A 155 -5.01 -1.32 -5.97
N ASP A 156 -5.86 -2.32 -5.82
CA ASP A 156 -6.70 -2.79 -6.91
C ASP A 156 -7.78 -1.77 -7.26
N PHE A 157 -8.36 -1.07 -6.28
CA PHE A 157 -9.29 0.04 -6.53
C PHE A 157 -8.69 1.08 -7.50
N TYR A 158 -7.48 1.59 -7.24
CA TYR A 158 -6.89 2.62 -8.10
C TYR A 158 -6.37 2.07 -9.43
N SER A 159 -6.14 0.76 -9.52
CA SER A 159 -5.67 0.10 -10.74
C SER A 159 -6.83 -0.24 -11.68
N HIS A 160 -7.93 -0.74 -11.13
CA HIS A 160 -9.06 -1.29 -11.87
C HIS A 160 -10.23 -0.33 -12.01
N SER A 161 -10.23 0.81 -11.31
CA SER A 161 -11.29 1.80 -11.43
C SER A 161 -10.92 3.02 -12.27
N ASN A 162 -11.91 3.63 -12.90
CA ASN A 162 -11.77 4.87 -13.65
C ASN A 162 -11.49 6.13 -12.80
N TRP A 163 -11.09 5.99 -11.52
CA TRP A 163 -10.92 7.12 -10.59
C TRP A 163 -9.99 8.21 -11.14
N ILE A 164 -8.86 7.82 -11.73
CA ILE A 164 -7.86 8.76 -12.26
C ILE A 164 -8.33 9.36 -13.60
N GLU A 165 -9.04 8.57 -14.40
CA GLU A 165 -9.64 8.94 -15.68
C GLU A 165 -10.78 9.98 -15.50
N LEU A 166 -11.47 9.95 -14.36
CA LEU A 166 -12.42 10.98 -13.93
C LEU A 166 -11.74 12.30 -13.51
N GLY A 167 -10.41 12.41 -13.62
CA GLY A 167 -9.66 13.60 -13.26
C GLY A 167 -9.43 13.74 -11.75
N MET A 168 -9.75 12.72 -10.96
CA MET A 168 -9.47 12.74 -9.52
C MET A 168 -7.95 12.66 -9.29
N ARG A 169 -7.47 13.47 -8.34
CA ARG A 169 -6.04 13.64 -8.01
C ARG A 169 -5.74 13.50 -6.52
N GLU A 170 -6.75 13.11 -5.74
CA GLU A 170 -6.62 12.85 -4.31
C GLU A 170 -7.19 11.46 -4.00
N PRO A 171 -6.78 10.84 -2.89
CA PRO A 171 -7.37 9.59 -2.44
C PRO A 171 -8.89 9.72 -2.26
N ASN A 172 -9.63 8.69 -2.66
CA ASN A 172 -11.08 8.65 -2.44
C ASN A 172 -11.37 8.58 -0.94
N ARG A 173 -11.95 9.66 -0.38
CA ARG A 173 -12.32 9.75 1.04
C ARG A 173 -13.34 8.70 1.46
N ASP A 174 -14.09 8.14 0.53
CA ASP A 174 -15.16 7.18 0.79
C ASP A 174 -14.66 5.73 0.80
N LEU A 175 -13.43 5.49 0.31
CA LEU A 175 -12.89 4.14 0.09
C LEU A 175 -12.93 3.28 1.37
N ALA A 176 -12.63 3.85 2.53
CA ALA A 176 -12.62 3.15 3.81
C ALA A 176 -13.88 3.38 4.66
N MET A 177 -15.00 3.81 4.05
CA MET A 177 -16.23 4.15 4.78
C MET A 177 -17.36 3.14 4.58
N GLY A 178 -17.16 2.07 3.80
CA GLY A 178 -18.18 1.05 3.55
C GLY A 178 -19.37 1.56 2.74
N ARG A 179 -19.15 2.52 1.84
CA ARG A 179 -20.20 3.21 1.08
C ARG A 179 -19.87 3.28 -0.41
N ARG A 180 -20.84 3.73 -1.20
CA ARG A 180 -20.67 3.96 -2.64
C ARG A 180 -19.54 4.96 -2.89
N LEU A 181 -18.68 4.65 -3.86
CA LEU A 181 -17.42 5.37 -4.11
C LEU A 181 -17.55 6.50 -5.14
N GLY A 182 -18.75 7.07 -5.28
CA GLY A 182 -19.07 8.06 -6.31
C GLY A 182 -19.49 7.40 -7.64
N SER A 183 -19.30 8.11 -8.74
CA SER A 183 -19.57 7.64 -10.11
C SER A 183 -18.41 6.81 -10.68
N THR A 184 -17.85 5.94 -9.84
CA THR A 184 -16.74 5.06 -10.21
C THR A 184 -17.25 3.83 -10.95
N ALA A 185 -16.50 3.41 -11.96
CA ALA A 185 -16.72 2.21 -12.75
C ALA A 185 -15.39 1.48 -12.96
N ASN A 186 -15.45 0.20 -13.28
CA ASN A 186 -14.28 -0.56 -13.67
C ASN A 186 -13.76 -0.14 -15.05
N LYS A 187 -12.46 -0.33 -15.26
CA LYS A 187 -11.77 -0.07 -16.52
C LYS A 187 -11.98 -1.18 -17.54
#